data_AF-S3BBN2-F1
#
_entry.id   AF-S3BBN2-F1
#
_cell.length_a   1.000
_cell.length_b   1.000
_cell.length_c   1.000
_cell.angle_alpha   90.00
_cell.angle_beta   90.00
_cell.angle_gamma   90.00
#
_symmetry.space_group_name_H-M   'P 1'
#
loop_
_entity.id
_entity.type
_entity.pdbx_description
1 polymer ?
#
loop_
_entity_poly.entity_id
_entity_poly.type
_entity_poly.pdbx_seq_one_letter_code
_entity_poly.pdbx_strand_id
1 'polypeptide(L)'
;MLDSAVRFDLDRERRIGLPEAVFCAGKPFDTLAGLFARFALRNAPPVLFTRLDAEVFAKIDPDTAGKYNFDPLSRTAWNAVRPRRPGVCSVVSAGSADAPVVMEAARTLEYLGYEVKPFIDCGVAGLWRIEAALPEINACDAVICAAGLDAALASVLGGLTMRPLFAVPTSIGYGIAQGGETALRSMLASCAPGVAVLNIDNGYGAACAAARVLAALYPQAPSETAR
;
A
#
# COMPACT_ATOMS: atom_id res chain seq x y z
N MET A 1 -28.04 -8.02 -12.40
CA MET A 1 -27.38 -7.05 -13.30
C MET A 1 -26.87 -5.87 -12.47
N LEU A 2 -25.64 -5.95 -11.96
CA LEU A 2 -24.94 -4.85 -11.26
C LEU A 2 -23.82 -4.24 -12.12
N ASP A 3 -23.58 -4.76 -13.32
CA ASP A 3 -22.51 -4.31 -14.23
C ASP A 3 -22.64 -2.83 -14.64
N SER A 4 -23.84 -2.23 -14.53
CA SER A 4 -24.09 -0.82 -14.81
C SER A 4 -23.91 0.12 -13.60
N ALA A 5 -23.65 -0.39 -12.40
CA ALA A 5 -23.66 0.41 -11.17
C ALA A 5 -22.29 0.99 -10.76
N VAL A 6 -21.17 0.42 -11.22
CA VAL A 6 -19.82 0.88 -10.83
C VAL A 6 -19.29 1.91 -11.83
N ARG A 7 -19.54 3.19 -11.51
CA ARG A 7 -18.98 4.32 -12.25
C ARG A 7 -17.54 4.60 -11.80
N PHE A 8 -16.59 4.09 -12.58
CA PHE A 8 -15.16 4.27 -12.34
C PHE A 8 -14.70 5.68 -12.76
N ASP A 9 -13.97 6.36 -11.87
CA ASP A 9 -13.40 7.69 -11.97
C ASP A 9 -12.03 7.64 -12.65
N LEU A 10 -12.07 7.58 -13.98
CA LEU A 10 -10.89 7.61 -14.84
C LEU A 10 -10.11 8.94 -14.76
N ASP A 11 -10.76 10.00 -14.31
CA ASP A 11 -10.18 11.35 -14.21
C ASP A 11 -9.45 11.60 -12.88
N ARG A 12 -9.50 10.66 -11.92
CA ARG A 12 -8.90 10.82 -10.58
C ARG A 12 -7.41 11.13 -10.66
N GLU A 13 -6.71 10.47 -11.58
CA GLU A 13 -5.28 10.64 -11.79
C GLU A 13 -4.94 12.08 -12.18
N ARG A 14 -5.73 12.70 -13.07
CA ARG A 14 -5.56 14.11 -13.45
C ARG A 14 -5.75 15.06 -12.26
N ARG A 15 -6.69 14.76 -11.36
CA ARG A 15 -7.04 15.66 -10.25
C ARG A 15 -6.10 15.57 -9.06
N ILE A 16 -5.65 14.36 -8.71
CA ILE A 16 -4.87 14.14 -7.48
C ILE A 16 -3.56 13.37 -7.68
N GLY A 17 -3.21 13.03 -8.92
CA GLY A 17 -1.99 12.29 -9.27
C GLY A 17 -2.05 10.78 -9.03
N LEU A 18 -3.22 10.26 -8.62
CA LEU A 18 -3.45 8.85 -8.30
C LEU A 18 -4.67 8.31 -9.07
N PRO A 19 -4.56 7.17 -9.77
CA PRO A 19 -5.70 6.51 -10.39
C PRO A 19 -6.65 5.92 -9.32
N GLU A 20 -7.90 5.67 -9.69
CA GLU A 20 -8.80 4.91 -8.82
C GLU A 20 -8.35 3.44 -8.72
N ALA A 21 -8.52 2.86 -7.54
CA ALA A 21 -8.28 1.45 -7.25
C ALA A 21 -9.58 0.78 -6.79
N VAL A 22 -9.67 -0.54 -6.97
CA VAL A 22 -10.83 -1.35 -6.57
C VAL A 22 -10.58 -1.91 -5.17
N PHE A 23 -11.30 -1.40 -4.17
CA PHE A 23 -11.43 -2.08 -2.88
C PHE A 23 -12.34 -3.31 -3.04
N CYS A 24 -11.82 -4.52 -2.83
CA CYS A 24 -12.55 -5.77 -3.11
C CYS A 24 -13.37 -6.29 -1.92
N ALA A 25 -12.86 -6.13 -0.70
CA ALA A 25 -13.49 -6.69 0.48
C ALA A 25 -14.96 -6.23 0.63
N GLY A 26 -15.84 -7.18 0.94
CA GLY A 26 -17.28 -6.93 1.09
C GLY A 26 -18.06 -6.74 -0.21
N LYS A 27 -17.42 -6.74 -1.39
CA LYS A 27 -18.15 -6.69 -2.67
C LYS A 27 -18.69 -8.05 -3.07
N PRO A 28 -19.89 -8.12 -3.71
CA PRO A 28 -20.40 -9.35 -4.29
C PRO A 28 -19.46 -9.92 -5.36
N PHE A 29 -19.37 -11.25 -5.44
CA PHE A 29 -18.53 -11.94 -6.42
C PHE A 29 -18.81 -11.48 -7.85
N ASP A 30 -20.08 -11.44 -8.27
CA ASP A 30 -20.46 -11.03 -9.63
C ASP A 30 -19.96 -9.62 -9.99
N THR A 31 -19.95 -8.70 -9.02
CA THR A 31 -19.42 -7.35 -9.23
C THR A 31 -17.91 -7.38 -9.45
N LEU A 32 -17.18 -8.20 -8.69
CA LEU A 32 -15.74 -8.35 -8.85
C LEU A 32 -15.41 -9.03 -10.19
N ALA A 33 -16.11 -10.11 -10.54
CA ALA A 33 -15.96 -10.79 -11.82
C ALA A 33 -16.18 -9.84 -13.01
N GLY A 34 -17.23 -9.02 -12.97
CA GLY A 34 -17.49 -7.98 -13.98
C GLY A 34 -16.37 -6.93 -14.07
N LEU A 35 -15.81 -6.50 -12.94
CA LEU A 35 -14.68 -5.57 -12.93
C LEU A 35 -13.41 -6.20 -13.50
N PHE A 36 -13.09 -7.45 -13.15
CA PHE A 36 -11.95 -8.17 -13.73
C PHE A 36 -12.12 -8.33 -15.25
N ALA A 37 -13.29 -8.76 -15.73
CA ALA A 37 -13.55 -8.88 -17.16
C ALA A 37 -13.45 -7.52 -17.89
N ARG A 38 -13.99 -6.45 -17.28
CA ARG A 38 -13.93 -5.08 -17.84
C ARG A 38 -12.50 -4.58 -18.00
N PHE A 39 -11.66 -4.76 -16.99
CA PHE A 39 -10.28 -4.27 -17.02
C PHE A 39 -9.29 -5.24 -17.68
N ALA A 40 -9.73 -6.46 -18.01
CA ALA A 40 -9.01 -7.40 -18.85
C ALA A 40 -9.08 -7.09 -20.36
N LEU A 41 -9.85 -6.08 -20.76
CA LEU A 41 -9.94 -5.62 -22.15
C LEU A 41 -8.65 -4.90 -22.58
N ARG A 42 -8.23 -5.10 -23.83
CA ARG A 42 -6.93 -4.64 -24.36
C ARG A 42 -6.64 -3.14 -24.17
N ASN A 43 -7.67 -2.30 -24.20
CA ASN A 43 -7.54 -0.84 -24.11
C ASN A 43 -7.96 -0.29 -22.74
N ALA A 44 -8.24 -1.15 -21.77
CA ALA A 44 -8.55 -0.70 -20.42
C ALA A 44 -7.28 -0.16 -19.75
N PRO A 45 -7.38 0.96 -19.01
CA PRO A 45 -6.24 1.46 -18.26
C PRO A 45 -5.83 0.45 -17.16
N PRO A 46 -4.57 0.48 -16.72
CA PRO A 46 -4.13 -0.33 -15.58
C PRO A 46 -5.00 -0.07 -14.36
N VAL A 47 -5.34 -1.12 -13.61
CA VAL A 47 -6.13 -1.01 -12.38
C VAL A 47 -5.53 -1.87 -11.28
N LEU A 48 -5.55 -1.34 -10.06
CA LEU A 48 -5.17 -2.06 -8.86
C LEU A 48 -6.44 -2.54 -8.14
N PHE A 49 -6.48 -3.82 -7.82
CA PHE A 49 -7.42 -4.44 -6.90
C PHE A 49 -6.73 -4.62 -5.55
N THR A 50 -7.39 -4.22 -4.47
CA THR A 50 -6.88 -4.30 -3.09
C THR A 50 -7.83 -5.11 -2.20
N ARG A 51 -7.31 -5.68 -1.11
CA ARG A 51 -8.08 -6.55 -0.19
C ARG A 51 -8.81 -7.69 -0.91
N LEU A 52 -8.16 -8.26 -1.92
CA LEU A 52 -8.70 -9.36 -2.72
C LEU A 52 -8.45 -10.70 -2.02
N ASP A 53 -9.51 -11.40 -1.67
CA ASP A 53 -9.39 -12.75 -1.11
C ASP A 53 -8.98 -13.77 -2.17
N ALA A 54 -8.03 -14.64 -1.82
CA ALA A 54 -7.52 -15.66 -2.73
C ALA A 54 -8.64 -16.61 -3.22
N GLU A 55 -9.59 -16.94 -2.35
CA GLU A 55 -10.75 -17.77 -2.70
C GLU A 55 -11.70 -17.09 -3.70
N VAL A 56 -11.77 -15.75 -3.66
CA VAL A 56 -12.55 -14.98 -4.62
C VAL A 56 -11.82 -14.95 -5.96
N PHE A 57 -10.51 -14.69 -5.96
CA PHE A 57 -9.71 -14.69 -7.19
C PHE A 57 -9.69 -16.06 -7.87
N ALA A 58 -9.63 -17.16 -7.10
CA ALA A 58 -9.66 -18.52 -7.62
C ALA A 58 -10.96 -18.89 -8.36
N LYS A 59 -12.05 -18.13 -8.14
CA LYS A 59 -13.34 -18.31 -8.83
C LYS A 59 -13.45 -17.48 -10.11
N ILE A 60 -12.52 -16.56 -10.36
CA ILE A 60 -12.48 -15.78 -11.60
C ILE A 60 -12.15 -16.72 -12.76
N ASP A 61 -12.82 -16.51 -13.89
CA ASP A 61 -12.56 -17.23 -15.14
C ASP A 61 -11.05 -17.30 -15.46
N PRO A 62 -10.48 -18.49 -15.75
CA PRO A 62 -9.04 -18.66 -15.92
C PRO A 62 -8.39 -17.77 -16.99
N ASP A 63 -9.08 -17.54 -18.12
CA ASP A 63 -8.57 -16.67 -19.19
C ASP A 63 -8.50 -15.21 -18.75
N THR A 64 -9.43 -14.80 -17.89
CA THR A 64 -9.42 -13.48 -17.26
C THR A 64 -8.37 -13.40 -16.16
N ALA A 65 -8.33 -14.37 -15.25
CA ALA A 65 -7.39 -14.42 -14.12
C ALA A 65 -5.93 -14.44 -14.59
N GLY A 66 -5.62 -15.15 -15.67
CA GLY A 66 -4.28 -15.23 -16.26
C GLY A 66 -3.71 -13.89 -16.76
N LYS A 67 -4.52 -12.85 -16.85
CA LYS A 67 -4.08 -11.48 -17.21
C LYS A 67 -3.65 -10.65 -16.02
N TYR A 68 -3.85 -11.12 -14.80
CA TYR A 68 -3.57 -10.38 -13.58
C TYR A 68 -2.38 -10.96 -12.82
N ASN A 69 -1.48 -10.08 -12.39
CA ASN A 69 -0.49 -10.38 -11.38
C ASN A 69 -1.17 -10.33 -10.01
N PHE A 70 -1.69 -11.46 -9.54
CA PHE A 70 -2.25 -11.60 -8.20
C PHE A 70 -1.18 -12.07 -7.20
N ASP A 71 -1.16 -11.43 -6.03
CA ASP A 71 -0.37 -11.87 -4.89
C ASP A 71 -1.28 -12.11 -3.67
N PRO A 72 -1.35 -13.35 -3.16
CA PRO A 72 -2.22 -13.67 -2.04
C PRO A 72 -1.77 -13.05 -0.72
N LEU A 73 -0.46 -12.78 -0.53
CA LEU A 73 0.05 -12.22 0.73
C LEU A 73 -0.39 -10.77 0.91
N SER A 74 -0.17 -9.92 -0.09
CA SER A 74 -0.64 -8.53 -0.10
C SER A 74 -2.15 -8.40 -0.33
N ARG A 75 -2.79 -9.46 -0.84
CA ARG A 75 -4.20 -9.44 -1.29
C ARG A 75 -4.42 -8.38 -2.37
N THR A 76 -3.48 -8.27 -3.32
CA THR A 76 -3.57 -7.30 -4.42
C THR A 76 -3.43 -7.95 -5.79
N ALA A 77 -4.08 -7.36 -6.80
CA ALA A 77 -3.91 -7.76 -8.19
C ALA A 77 -3.89 -6.55 -9.14
N TRP A 78 -3.12 -6.64 -10.22
CA TRP A 78 -3.20 -5.70 -11.36
C TRP A 78 -2.92 -6.40 -12.68
N ASN A 79 -3.41 -5.83 -13.77
CA ASN A 79 -3.14 -6.29 -15.14
C ASN A 79 -1.86 -5.68 -15.73
N ALA A 80 -1.50 -4.47 -15.30
CA ALA A 80 -0.30 -3.77 -15.69
C ALA A 80 0.09 -2.76 -14.59
N VAL A 81 1.34 -2.30 -14.63
CA VAL A 81 1.85 -1.22 -13.78
C VAL A 81 1.80 0.11 -14.54
N ARG A 82 1.82 1.22 -13.80
CA ARG A 82 1.95 2.56 -14.36
C ARG A 82 3.39 2.82 -14.83
N PRO A 83 3.63 3.83 -15.69
CA PRO A 83 4.97 4.21 -16.12
C PRO A 83 5.88 4.50 -14.92
N ARG A 84 7.17 4.15 -15.05
CA ARG A 84 8.15 4.33 -13.98
C ARG A 84 8.26 5.79 -13.58
N ARG A 85 8.31 6.03 -12.27
CA ARG A 85 8.47 7.35 -11.64
C ARG A 85 9.75 7.38 -10.80
N PRO A 86 10.40 8.55 -10.70
CA PRO A 86 11.53 8.73 -9.77
C PRO A 86 11.07 8.64 -8.31
N GLY A 87 12.02 8.30 -7.45
CA GLY A 87 11.81 8.15 -6.01
C GLY A 87 11.72 6.69 -5.57
N VAL A 88 12.25 6.42 -4.40
CA VAL A 88 12.30 5.09 -3.77
C VAL A 88 11.64 5.15 -2.40
N CYS A 89 10.74 4.21 -2.11
CA CYS A 89 10.14 4.10 -0.78
C CYS A 89 10.67 2.86 -0.06
N SER A 90 11.15 3.00 1.17
CA SER A 90 11.33 1.84 2.05
C SER A 90 9.99 1.48 2.68
N VAL A 91 9.68 0.19 2.76
CA VAL A 91 8.51 -0.32 3.49
C VAL A 91 9.00 -1.28 4.58
N VAL A 92 8.64 -1.00 5.84
CA VAL A 92 9.27 -1.64 7.00
C VAL A 92 8.20 -2.33 7.85
N SER A 93 8.34 -3.63 8.11
CA SER A 93 7.44 -4.37 9.00
C SER A 93 8.10 -4.61 10.35
N ALA A 94 7.33 -4.55 11.45
CA ALA A 94 7.86 -4.92 12.76
C ALA A 94 8.05 -6.44 12.87
N GLY A 95 7.08 -7.24 12.44
CA GLY A 95 7.20 -8.69 12.35
C GLY A 95 6.82 -9.23 10.98
N SER A 96 7.07 -10.51 10.75
CA SER A 96 6.56 -11.23 9.57
C SER A 96 5.03 -11.25 9.51
N ALA A 97 4.35 -11.19 10.67
CA ALA A 97 2.90 -11.11 10.74
C ALA A 97 2.33 -9.79 10.19
N ASP A 98 3.10 -8.70 10.20
CA ASP A 98 2.72 -7.42 9.60
C ASP A 98 2.99 -7.37 8.08
N ALA A 99 3.62 -8.41 7.52
CA ALA A 99 4.00 -8.46 6.12
C ALA A 99 2.83 -8.25 5.14
N PRO A 100 1.59 -8.76 5.35
CA PRO A 100 0.48 -8.50 4.44
C PRO A 100 0.23 -7.00 4.21
N VAL A 101 0.36 -6.17 5.25
CA VAL A 101 0.13 -4.72 5.19
C VAL A 101 1.28 -4.01 4.46
N VAL A 102 2.52 -4.39 4.77
CA VAL A 102 3.72 -3.85 4.12
C VAL A 102 3.78 -4.25 2.64
N MET A 103 3.41 -5.48 2.32
CA MET A 103 3.37 -5.97 0.94
C MET A 103 2.23 -5.34 0.14
N GLU A 104 1.07 -5.05 0.75
CA GLU A 104 0.03 -4.22 0.10
C GLU A 104 0.58 -2.83 -0.26
N ALA A 105 1.32 -2.20 0.65
CA ALA A 105 1.94 -0.90 0.40
C ALA A 105 2.99 -0.98 -0.72
N ALA A 106 3.89 -1.97 -0.66
CA ALA A 106 4.91 -2.19 -1.68
C ALA A 106 4.31 -2.35 -3.06
N ARG A 107 3.35 -3.28 -3.17
CA ARG A 107 2.69 -3.63 -4.42
C ARG A 107 1.83 -2.49 -4.96
N THR A 108 1.24 -1.68 -4.09
CA THR A 108 0.56 -0.44 -4.50
C THR A 108 1.55 0.56 -5.11
N LEU A 109 2.73 0.76 -4.50
CA LEU A 109 3.76 1.66 -5.03
C LEU A 109 4.36 1.15 -6.35
N GLU A 110 4.62 -0.15 -6.46
CA GLU A 110 5.05 -0.80 -7.71
C GLU A 110 4.01 -0.60 -8.81
N TYR A 111 2.72 -0.82 -8.50
CA TYR A 111 1.62 -0.51 -9.42
C TYR A 111 1.63 0.95 -9.86
N LEU A 112 1.93 1.89 -8.97
CA LEU A 112 2.04 3.33 -9.27
C LEU A 112 3.33 3.71 -10.00
N GLY A 113 4.25 2.76 -10.23
CA GLY A 113 5.49 2.95 -10.97
C GLY A 113 6.68 3.40 -10.13
N TYR A 114 6.58 3.37 -8.80
CA TYR A 114 7.70 3.70 -7.91
C TYR A 114 8.54 2.47 -7.55
N GLU A 115 9.81 2.70 -7.23
CA GLU A 115 10.68 1.67 -6.69
C GLU A 115 10.44 1.50 -5.19
N VAL A 116 10.51 0.27 -4.71
CA VAL A 116 10.26 -0.08 -3.31
C VAL A 116 11.37 -0.96 -2.77
N LYS A 117 11.78 -0.71 -1.52
CA LYS A 117 12.68 -1.56 -0.75
C LYS A 117 11.98 -2.12 0.49
N PRO A 118 11.63 -3.43 0.51
CA PRO A 118 11.02 -4.03 1.69
C PRO A 118 12.06 -4.43 2.74
N PHE A 119 11.75 -4.12 4.00
CA PHE A 119 12.50 -4.51 5.19
C PHE A 119 11.53 -5.23 6.12
N ILE A 120 11.65 -6.55 6.22
CA ILE A 120 10.71 -7.39 6.96
C ILE A 120 11.33 -7.80 8.29
N ASP A 121 10.49 -7.88 9.33
CA ASP A 121 10.89 -8.34 10.66
C ASP A 121 11.91 -7.41 11.37
N CYS A 122 11.73 -6.10 11.20
CA CYS A 122 12.50 -5.05 11.86
C CYS A 122 11.81 -4.59 13.16
N GLY A 123 11.41 -5.51 14.02
CA GLY A 123 10.65 -5.21 15.24
C GLY A 123 11.52 -4.81 16.42
N VAL A 124 10.98 -3.98 17.31
CA VAL A 124 11.71 -3.37 18.44
C VAL A 124 12.20 -4.35 19.51
N ALA A 125 11.63 -5.56 19.57
CA ALA A 125 12.12 -6.63 20.45
C ALA A 125 13.56 -7.08 20.08
N GLY A 126 13.98 -6.82 18.84
CA GLY A 126 15.34 -7.02 18.36
C GLY A 126 15.83 -5.76 17.65
N LEU A 127 16.09 -4.70 18.41
CA LEU A 127 16.42 -3.36 17.91
C LEU A 127 17.58 -3.35 16.89
N TRP A 128 18.54 -4.26 17.05
CA TRP A 128 19.66 -4.44 16.12
C TRP A 128 19.24 -4.73 14.67
N ARG A 129 18.05 -5.31 14.46
CA ARG A 129 17.49 -5.55 13.11
C ARG A 129 17.15 -4.24 12.40
N ILE A 130 16.62 -3.26 13.14
CA ILE A 130 16.36 -1.91 12.63
C ILE A 130 17.68 -1.19 12.41
N GLU A 131 18.60 -1.26 13.39
CA GLU A 131 19.91 -0.60 13.31
C GLU A 131 20.69 -1.04 12.07
N ALA A 132 20.71 -2.35 11.77
CA ALA A 132 21.35 -2.90 10.58
C ALA A 132 20.70 -2.43 9.27
N ALA A 133 19.38 -2.30 9.24
CA ALA A 133 18.63 -1.86 8.05
C ALA A 133 18.63 -0.33 7.86
N LEU A 134 18.91 0.44 8.92
CA LEU A 134 18.73 1.89 8.95
C LEU A 134 19.47 2.65 7.84
N PRO A 135 20.73 2.32 7.49
CA PRO A 135 21.41 3.00 6.39
C PRO A 135 20.67 2.88 5.06
N GLU A 136 20.12 1.70 4.75
CA GLU A 136 19.38 1.47 3.51
C GLU A 136 17.97 2.07 3.53
N ILE A 137 17.31 2.04 4.69
CA ILE A 137 16.04 2.76 4.90
C ILE A 137 16.24 4.25 4.64
N ASN A 138 17.29 4.85 5.21
CA ASN A 138 17.57 6.28 5.07
C ASN A 138 18.11 6.69 3.69
N ALA A 139 18.55 5.73 2.87
CA ALA A 139 18.87 5.95 1.46
C ALA A 139 17.62 6.10 0.58
N CYS A 140 16.43 5.72 1.08
CA CYS A 140 15.16 5.93 0.39
C CYS A 140 14.62 7.36 0.62
N ASP A 141 13.66 7.76 -0.20
CA ASP A 141 13.06 9.11 -0.19
C ASP A 141 11.86 9.22 0.75
N ALA A 142 11.17 8.12 1.02
CA ALA A 142 10.03 8.02 1.92
C ALA A 142 10.05 6.68 2.66
N VAL A 143 9.40 6.63 3.83
CA VAL A 143 9.32 5.44 4.69
C VAL A 143 7.86 5.15 4.98
N ILE A 144 7.44 3.91 4.74
CA ILE A 144 6.20 3.36 5.29
C ILE A 144 6.60 2.33 6.34
N CYS A 145 6.00 2.38 7.53
CA CYS A 145 6.16 1.31 8.50
C CYS A 145 4.82 0.71 8.90
N ALA A 146 4.77 -0.59 9.14
CA ALA A 146 3.59 -1.26 9.67
C ALA A 146 3.95 -2.09 10.91
N ALA A 147 3.15 -1.92 11.96
CA ALA A 147 3.36 -2.63 13.22
C ALA A 147 2.05 -2.83 13.98
N GLY A 148 1.86 -4.05 14.49
CA GLY A 148 0.83 -4.40 15.46
C GLY A 148 1.31 -4.28 16.91
N LEU A 149 0.59 -4.93 17.84
CA LEU A 149 0.88 -4.92 19.29
C LEU A 149 0.98 -3.48 19.84
N ASP A 150 2.14 -3.11 20.40
CA ASP A 150 2.45 -1.79 20.96
C ASP A 150 2.92 -0.79 19.89
N ALA A 151 3.14 -1.23 18.66
CA ALA A 151 3.49 -0.43 17.48
C ALA A 151 4.68 0.53 17.67
N ALA A 152 5.58 0.22 18.61
CA ALA A 152 6.70 1.09 18.96
C ALA A 152 7.67 1.37 17.80
N LEU A 153 7.67 0.53 16.75
CA LEU A 153 8.44 0.73 15.54
C LEU A 153 8.20 2.13 14.92
N ALA A 154 6.97 2.64 14.95
CA ALA A 154 6.66 3.97 14.43
C ALA A 154 7.42 5.07 15.18
N SER A 155 7.42 5.02 16.51
CA SER A 155 8.16 5.95 17.36
C SER A 155 9.67 5.84 17.18
N VAL A 156 10.19 4.61 17.07
CA VAL A 156 11.62 4.36 16.84
C VAL A 156 12.07 4.94 15.50
N LEU A 157 11.37 4.64 14.40
CA LEU A 157 11.71 5.21 13.10
C LEU A 157 11.55 6.73 13.08
N GLY A 158 10.53 7.27 13.75
CA GLY A 158 10.34 8.72 13.86
C GLY A 158 11.49 9.45 14.59
N GLY A 159 12.29 8.74 15.38
CA GLY A 159 13.52 9.26 15.97
C GLY A 159 14.80 8.99 15.17
N LEU A 160 14.74 8.13 14.14
CA LEU A 160 15.91 7.60 13.42
C LEU A 160 15.95 7.95 11.92
N THR A 161 14.88 8.56 11.39
CA THR A 161 14.83 9.00 9.99
C THR A 161 14.41 10.46 9.85
N MET A 162 15.00 11.15 8.87
CA MET A 162 14.53 12.47 8.43
C MET A 162 13.56 12.38 7.24
N ARG A 163 13.23 11.17 6.78
CA ARG A 163 12.35 10.96 5.64
C ARG A 163 10.88 11.10 6.06
N PRO A 164 9.98 11.50 5.15
CA PRO A 164 8.54 11.40 5.36
C PRO A 164 8.15 9.99 5.82
N LEU A 165 7.53 9.89 7.00
CA LEU A 165 7.20 8.64 7.65
C LEU A 165 5.70 8.44 7.74
N PHE A 166 5.23 7.36 7.13
CA PHE A 166 3.83 6.94 7.09
C PHE A 166 3.67 5.65 7.91
N ALA A 167 3.06 5.75 9.09
CA ALA A 167 2.88 4.65 10.01
C ALA A 167 1.50 4.00 9.84
N VAL A 168 1.47 2.68 9.69
CA VAL A 168 0.25 1.89 9.52
C VAL A 168 0.11 0.96 10.72
N PRO A 169 -0.84 1.20 11.63
CA PRO A 169 -1.13 0.24 12.68
C PRO A 169 -1.71 -1.01 12.04
N THR A 170 -1.25 -2.19 12.43
CA THR A 170 -1.85 -3.45 11.94
C THR A 170 -2.79 -4.03 12.98
N SER A 171 -3.72 -4.88 12.53
CA SER A 171 -4.60 -5.64 13.42
C SER A 171 -3.90 -6.79 14.14
N ILE A 172 -2.59 -6.99 13.91
CA ILE A 172 -1.79 -8.03 14.55
C ILE A 172 -1.65 -7.78 16.05
N GLY A 173 -1.86 -8.83 16.82
CA GLY A 173 -1.73 -8.83 18.27
C GLY A 173 -2.84 -9.64 18.93
N TYR A 174 -2.78 -9.74 20.24
CA TYR A 174 -3.77 -10.46 21.05
C TYR A 174 -4.04 -9.71 22.35
N GLY A 175 -5.12 -10.10 23.04
CA GLY A 175 -5.49 -9.52 24.33
C GLY A 175 -5.72 -8.02 24.24
N ILE A 176 -4.86 -7.23 24.89
CA ILE A 176 -5.01 -5.78 24.96
C ILE A 176 -4.94 -5.09 23.59
N ALA A 177 -4.27 -5.72 22.60
CA ALA A 177 -4.07 -5.15 21.28
C ALA A 177 -5.36 -4.81 20.51
N GLN A 178 -6.48 -5.48 20.86
CA GLN A 178 -7.85 -5.17 20.39
C GLN A 178 -7.95 -4.91 18.87
N GLY A 179 -7.47 -5.85 18.05
CA GLY A 179 -7.59 -5.74 16.59
C GLY A 179 -6.87 -4.53 15.98
N GLY A 180 -5.81 -4.05 16.63
CA GLY A 180 -4.99 -2.92 16.17
C GLY A 180 -5.32 -1.59 16.84
N GLU A 181 -6.31 -1.54 17.73
CA GLU A 181 -6.67 -0.31 18.44
C GLU A 181 -5.54 0.17 19.37
N THR A 182 -4.83 -0.75 20.03
CA THR A 182 -3.63 -0.37 20.81
C THR A 182 -2.54 0.21 19.92
N ALA A 183 -2.27 -0.43 18.78
CA ALA A 183 -1.28 0.04 17.82
C ALA A 183 -1.63 1.45 17.31
N LEU A 184 -2.88 1.67 16.90
CA LEU A 184 -3.37 2.97 16.44
C LEU A 184 -3.23 4.05 17.51
N ARG A 185 -3.70 3.78 18.74
CA ARG A 185 -3.60 4.73 19.85
C ARG A 185 -2.14 5.03 20.21
N SER A 186 -1.27 4.01 20.21
CA SER A 186 0.17 4.16 20.47
C SER A 186 0.84 5.04 19.42
N MET A 187 0.60 4.78 18.12
CA MET A 187 1.14 5.59 17.03
C MET A 187 0.67 7.05 17.09
N LEU A 188 -0.62 7.28 17.41
CA LEU A 188 -1.17 8.64 17.54
C LEU A 188 -0.70 9.37 18.80
N ALA A 189 -0.44 8.64 19.89
CA ALA A 189 0.08 9.20 21.15
C ALA A 189 1.60 9.40 21.14
N SER A 190 2.29 8.93 20.10
CA SER A 190 3.74 9.04 19.97
C SER A 190 4.20 10.49 20.06
N CYS A 191 5.31 10.72 20.77
CA CYS A 191 5.97 12.02 20.83
C CYS A 191 6.90 12.28 19.63
N ALA A 192 7.09 11.30 18.73
CA ALA A 192 7.90 11.48 17.54
C ALA A 192 7.22 12.47 16.57
N PRO A 193 7.84 13.63 16.30
CA PRO A 193 7.20 14.66 15.48
C PRO A 193 7.14 14.25 14.01
N GLY A 194 6.06 14.62 13.33
CA GLY A 194 5.95 14.45 11.87
C GLY A 194 5.60 13.04 11.39
N VAL A 195 5.27 12.10 12.29
CA VAL A 195 4.75 10.78 11.92
C VAL A 195 3.30 10.88 11.44
N ALA A 196 3.04 10.52 10.19
CA ALA A 196 1.68 10.48 9.64
C ALA A 196 1.07 9.09 9.85
N VAL A 197 -0.01 9.00 10.62
CA VAL A 197 -0.66 7.71 10.95
C VAL A 197 -1.84 7.44 10.03
N LEU A 198 -1.90 6.22 9.50
CA LEU A 198 -2.98 5.74 8.63
C LEU A 198 -3.98 4.90 9.43
N ASN A 199 -5.08 4.51 8.78
CA ASN A 199 -6.04 3.60 9.38
C ASN A 199 -5.46 2.19 9.56
N ILE A 200 -6.07 1.40 10.45
CA ILE A 200 -5.66 0.02 10.73
C ILE A 200 -5.63 -0.80 9.43
N ASP A 201 -4.52 -1.51 9.26
CA ASP A 201 -4.16 -2.34 8.11
C ASP A 201 -4.04 -1.59 6.77
N ASN A 202 -4.18 -0.26 6.72
CA ASN A 202 -4.32 0.51 5.47
C ASN A 202 -2.99 0.76 4.72
N GLY A 203 -2.33 -0.30 4.26
CA GLY A 203 -1.12 -0.26 3.44
C GLY A 203 -1.32 0.48 2.11
N TYR A 204 -2.45 0.28 1.44
CA TYR A 204 -2.84 1.04 0.24
C TYR A 204 -2.86 2.56 0.49
N GLY A 205 -3.46 3.00 1.59
CA GLY A 205 -3.53 4.41 1.95
C GLY A 205 -2.15 5.02 2.23
N ALA A 206 -1.28 4.27 2.91
CA ALA A 206 0.11 4.69 3.14
C ALA A 206 0.89 4.82 1.83
N ALA A 207 0.76 3.84 0.94
CA ALA A 207 1.36 3.89 -0.39
C ALA A 207 0.87 5.08 -1.21
N CYS A 208 -0.43 5.39 -1.17
CA CYS A 208 -0.99 6.57 -1.82
C CYS A 208 -0.43 7.88 -1.24
N ALA A 209 -0.28 7.97 0.08
CA ALA A 209 0.29 9.14 0.75
C ALA A 209 1.76 9.33 0.37
N ALA A 210 2.56 8.26 0.43
CA ALA A 210 3.95 8.24 -0.01
C ALA A 210 4.08 8.63 -1.49
N ALA A 211 3.26 8.05 -2.37
CA ALA A 211 3.26 8.36 -3.80
C ALA A 211 2.98 9.84 -4.10
N ARG A 212 2.12 10.51 -3.30
CA ARG A 212 1.87 11.96 -3.44
C ARG A 212 3.07 12.78 -2.99
N VAL A 213 3.75 12.38 -1.92
CA VAL A 213 4.98 13.04 -1.47
C VAL A 213 6.10 12.85 -2.48
N LEU A 214 6.31 11.63 -2.98
CA LEU A 214 7.31 11.36 -4.03
C LEU A 214 7.03 12.18 -5.30
N ALA A 215 5.76 12.30 -5.71
CA ALA A 215 5.39 13.16 -6.84
C ALA A 215 5.66 14.65 -6.58
N ALA A 216 5.54 15.12 -5.34
CA ALA A 216 5.85 16.49 -4.96
C ALA A 216 7.37 16.75 -4.89
N LEU A 217 8.16 15.76 -4.48
CA LEU A 217 9.64 15.82 -4.49
C LEU A 217 10.21 15.76 -5.91
N TYR A 218 9.54 15.02 -6.80
CA TYR A 218 9.95 14.81 -8.18
C TYR A 218 8.84 15.21 -9.17
N PRO A 219 8.51 16.51 -9.26
CA PRO A 219 7.44 16.98 -10.12
C PRO A 219 7.72 16.63 -11.57
N GLN A 220 6.76 15.99 -12.22
CA GLN A 220 6.82 15.73 -13.65
C GLN A 220 6.58 17.03 -14.41
N ALA A 221 7.34 17.26 -15.49
CA ALA A 221 7.02 18.33 -16.41
C ALA A 221 5.59 18.12 -16.94
N PRO A 222 4.76 19.17 -17.04
CA PRO A 222 3.41 19.02 -17.59
C PRO A 222 3.48 18.42 -18.99
N SER A 223 2.77 17.32 -19.23
CA SER A 223 2.74 16.69 -20.56
C SER A 223 2.13 17.65 -21.57
N GLU A 224 2.79 17.90 -22.70
CA GLU A 224 2.31 18.79 -23.77
C GLU A 224 0.94 18.38 -24.35
N THR A 225 0.50 17.14 -24.11
CA THR A 225 -0.81 16.59 -24.47
C THR A 225 -1.98 17.05 -23.59
N ALA A 226 -1.76 17.92 -22.59
CA ALA A 226 -2.80 18.42 -21.70
C ALA A 226 -3.37 19.81 -22.09
N ARG A 227 -3.19 20.25 -23.35
CA ARG A 227 -3.83 21.45 -23.92
C ARG A 227 -4.94 21.09 -24.89
#